data_AF-A0A838MN55-F1
#
_entry.id   AF-A0A838MN55-F1
#
_cell.length_a   1.000
_cell.length_b   1.000
_cell.length_c   1.000
_cell.angle_alpha   90.00
_cell.angle_beta   90.00
_cell.angle_gamma   90.00
#
_symmetry.space_group_name_H-M   'P 1'
#
loop_
_entity.id
_entity.type
_entity.pdbx_description
1 polymer ?
#
loop_
_entity_poly.entity_id
_entity_poly.type
_entity_poly.pdbx_seq_one_letter_code
_entity_poly.pdbx_strand_id
1 'polypeptide(L)'
;MTYCVGMMLDRGLVLMSDTRTNSGVDNISVFRKMIHWQVPGERIISVMTAGNLATTQYVISQLEERSKMPKDRSNSLLEAETMFQVAGIVGNLLNESIRQRQGSS
;
A
#
# COMPACT_ATOMS: atom_id res chain seq x y z
N MET A 1 -3.30 -4.51 -16.91
CA MET A 1 -3.18 -3.07 -17.19
C MET A 1 -3.33 -2.39 -15.86
N THR A 2 -2.38 -1.58 -15.44
CA THR A 2 -2.34 -1.09 -14.06
C THR A 2 -2.49 0.42 -14.08
N TYR A 3 -3.63 0.92 -13.61
CA TYR A 3 -3.90 2.35 -13.56
C TYR A 3 -4.56 2.74 -12.23
N CYS A 4 -3.93 3.71 -11.57
CA CYS A 4 -4.39 4.31 -10.32
C CYS A 4 -4.34 5.83 -10.47
N VAL A 5 -5.35 6.53 -9.93
CA VAL A 5 -5.43 7.99 -9.93
C VAL A 5 -5.86 8.48 -8.54
N GLY A 6 -5.20 9.54 -8.08
CA GLY A 6 -5.57 10.27 -6.88
C GLY A 6 -5.66 11.76 -7.20
N MET A 7 -6.76 12.40 -6.82
CA MET A 7 -6.99 13.83 -7.00
C MET A 7 -7.19 14.48 -5.65
N MET A 8 -6.47 15.59 -5.43
CA MET A 8 -6.63 16.46 -4.26
C MET A 8 -7.40 17.69 -4.68
N LEU A 9 -8.53 17.91 -3.99
CA LEU A 9 -9.48 18.98 -4.25
C LEU A 9 -9.68 19.77 -2.96
N ASP A 10 -10.16 21.01 -3.07
CA ASP A 10 -10.48 21.83 -1.89
C ASP A 10 -11.52 21.16 -0.98
N ARG A 11 -12.41 20.33 -1.55
CA ARG A 11 -13.44 19.59 -0.80
C ARG A 11 -13.01 18.20 -0.32
N GLY A 12 -11.82 17.74 -0.67
CA GLY A 12 -11.32 16.42 -0.25
C GLY A 12 -10.57 15.65 -1.34
N LEU A 13 -10.60 14.32 -1.23
CA LEU A 13 -9.82 13.43 -2.09
C LEU A 13 -10.73 12.54 -2.93
N VAL A 14 -10.31 12.26 -4.18
CA VAL A 14 -10.91 11.23 -5.04
C VAL A 14 -9.82 10.24 -5.43
N LEU A 15 -10.02 8.97 -5.11
CA LEU A 15 -9.08 7.88 -5.40
C LEU A 15 -9.78 6.82 -6.26
N MET A 16 -9.08 6.29 -7.26
CA MET A 16 -9.58 5.20 -8.09
C MET A 16 -8.43 4.30 -8.54
N SER A 17 -8.63 2.99 -8.52
CA SER A 17 -7.70 2.01 -9.06
C SER A 17 -8.44 0.96 -9.89
N ASP A 18 -7.90 0.58 -11.04
CA ASP A 18 -8.36 -0.62 -11.75
C ASP A 18 -7.88 -1.90 -11.01
N THR A 19 -8.24 -3.08 -11.51
CA THR A 19 -7.91 -4.38 -10.89
C THR A 19 -7.19 -5.37 -11.80
N ARG A 20 -7.02 -5.08 -13.09
CA ARG A 20 -6.40 -6.00 -14.05
C ARG A 20 -4.90 -6.07 -13.85
N THR A 21 -4.35 -7.19 -13.43
CA THR A 21 -2.90 -7.32 -13.17
C THR A 21 -2.29 -8.34 -14.11
N ASN A 22 -1.11 -8.03 -14.64
CA ASN A 22 -0.27 -9.01 -15.31
C ASN A 22 0.59 -9.70 -14.21
N SER A 23 0.35 -10.98 -13.97
CA SER A 23 1.05 -11.78 -12.96
C SER A 23 2.01 -12.81 -13.56
N GLY A 24 2.32 -12.70 -14.86
CA GLY A 24 3.20 -13.61 -15.60
C GLY A 24 2.83 -13.68 -17.08
N VAL A 25 3.65 -14.37 -17.87
CA VAL A 25 3.34 -14.65 -19.29
C VAL A 25 1.99 -15.38 -19.33
N ASP A 26 1.04 -14.81 -20.07
CA ASP A 26 -0.34 -15.30 -20.25
C ASP A 26 -1.19 -15.46 -18.97
N ASN A 27 -0.83 -14.76 -17.89
CA ASN A 27 -1.66 -14.74 -16.68
C ASN A 27 -2.16 -13.33 -16.36
N ILE A 28 -3.39 -13.04 -16.80
CA ILE A 28 -4.11 -11.82 -16.43
C ILE A 28 -5.11 -12.17 -15.32
N SER A 29 -4.89 -11.61 -14.15
CA SER A 29 -5.69 -11.86 -12.95
C SER A 29 -6.27 -10.56 -12.38
N VAL A 30 -7.27 -10.69 -11.50
CA VAL A 30 -7.92 -9.58 -10.81
C VAL A 30 -7.34 -9.45 -9.41
N PHE A 31 -6.66 -8.35 -9.12
CA PHE A 31 -6.14 -8.04 -7.78
C PHE A 31 -6.54 -6.63 -7.36
N ARG A 32 -6.90 -6.49 -6.08
CA ARG A 32 -7.19 -5.17 -5.48
C ARG A 32 -5.90 -4.35 -5.44
N LYS A 33 -5.96 -3.13 -5.97
CA LYS A 33 -4.84 -2.18 -6.03
C LYS A 33 -5.00 -0.98 -5.13
N MET A 34 -6.08 -0.89 -4.37
CA MET A 34 -6.32 0.16 -3.38
C MET A 34 -6.66 -0.49 -2.04
N ILE A 35 -5.88 -0.16 -1.02
CA ILE A 35 -6.09 -0.59 0.36
C ILE A 35 -6.28 0.67 1.19
N HIS A 36 -7.10 0.60 2.24
CA HIS A 36 -7.26 1.70 3.17
C HIS A 36 -7.38 1.20 4.60
N TRP A 37 -6.92 2.04 5.52
CA TRP A 37 -7.04 1.86 6.96
C TRP A 37 -7.70 3.12 7.53
N GLN A 38 -8.52 2.95 8.56
CA GLN A 38 -9.25 4.08 9.15
C GLN A 38 -9.42 3.94 10.65
N VAL A 39 -9.43 5.10 11.31
CA VAL A 39 -10.00 5.30 12.64
C VAL A 39 -11.24 6.19 12.45
N PRO A 40 -12.46 5.65 12.61
CA PRO A 40 -13.68 6.39 12.35
C PRO A 40 -13.75 7.72 13.12
N GLY A 41 -14.03 8.81 12.40
CA GLY A 41 -14.10 10.15 12.98
C GLY A 41 -12.75 10.85 13.20
N GLU A 42 -11.63 10.17 12.95
CA GLU A 42 -10.30 10.74 13.16
C GLU A 42 -9.48 10.80 11.87
N ARG A 43 -9.22 9.65 11.22
CA ARG A 43 -8.33 9.58 10.06
C ARG A 43 -8.64 8.41 9.13
N ILE A 44 -8.32 8.59 7.85
CA ILE A 44 -8.31 7.54 6.83
C ILE A 44 -7.03 7.68 6.00
N ILE A 45 -6.35 6.56 5.78
CA ILE A 45 -5.14 6.48 4.95
C ILE A 45 -5.40 5.43 3.87
N SER A 46 -5.17 5.79 2.61
CA SER A 46 -5.26 4.85 1.49
C SER A 46 -3.97 4.78 0.71
N VAL A 47 -3.58 3.56 0.33
CA VAL A 47 -2.43 3.26 -0.51
C VAL A 47 -2.91 2.59 -1.78
N MET A 48 -2.44 3.09 -2.92
CA MET A 48 -2.67 2.48 -4.22
C MET A 48 -1.37 1.90 -4.78
N THR A 49 -1.44 0.74 -5.42
CA THR A 49 -0.26 0.00 -5.89
C THR A 49 -0.18 -0.09 -7.42
N ALA A 50 1.05 -0.03 -7.94
CA ALA A 50 1.35 -0.29 -9.33
C ALA A 50 2.72 -0.95 -9.49
N GLY A 51 2.94 -1.65 -10.60
CA GLY A 51 4.21 -2.33 -10.90
C GLY A 51 4.20 -3.83 -10.59
N ASN A 52 5.33 -4.35 -10.11
CA ASN A 52 5.53 -5.78 -9.87
C ASN A 52 4.60 -6.30 -8.75
N LEU A 53 3.71 -7.23 -9.10
CA LEU A 53 2.70 -7.74 -8.18
C LEU A 53 3.30 -8.30 -6.88
N ALA A 54 4.34 -9.14 -6.96
CA ALA A 54 4.96 -9.74 -5.79
C ALA A 54 5.58 -8.69 -4.85
N THR A 55 6.22 -7.64 -5.38
CA THR A 55 6.75 -6.54 -4.56
C THR A 55 5.62 -5.77 -3.90
N THR A 56 4.58 -5.40 -4.65
CA THR A 56 3.44 -4.64 -4.08
C THR A 56 2.69 -5.43 -3.02
N GLN A 57 2.48 -6.75 -3.22
CA GLN A 57 1.86 -7.62 -2.24
C GLN A 57 2.72 -7.74 -0.99
N TYR A 58 4.03 -7.91 -1.12
CA TYR A 58 4.92 -7.95 0.03
C TYR A 58 4.85 -6.68 0.88
N VAL A 59 4.91 -5.49 0.24
CA VAL A 59 4.80 -4.22 0.95
C VAL A 59 3.46 -4.09 1.69
N ILE A 60 2.35 -4.39 1.02
CA ILE A 60 1.03 -4.35 1.67
C ILE A 60 0.94 -5.36 2.81
N SER A 61 1.40 -6.59 2.60
CA SER A 61 1.43 -7.62 3.64
C SER A 61 2.24 -7.17 4.85
N GLN A 62 3.41 -6.54 4.68
CA GLN A 62 4.21 -6.02 5.80
C GLN A 62 3.54 -4.87 6.53
N LEU A 63 2.82 -3.99 5.82
CA LEU A 63 2.00 -2.93 6.43
C LEU A 63 0.83 -3.51 7.24
N GLU A 64 0.29 -4.67 6.82
CA GLU A 64 -0.77 -5.39 7.56
C GLU A 64 -0.21 -6.31 8.67
N GLU A 65 0.96 -6.93 8.48
CA GLU A 65 1.53 -7.99 9.34
C GLU A 65 1.99 -7.50 10.71
N ARG A 66 2.30 -6.21 10.86
CA ARG A 66 2.54 -5.60 12.17
C ARG A 66 1.32 -5.65 13.11
N SER A 67 0.19 -6.15 12.64
CA SER A 67 -1.08 -6.26 13.37
C SER A 67 -1.34 -7.63 14.05
N LYS A 68 -0.37 -8.53 14.13
CA LYS A 68 -0.60 -9.97 14.41
C LYS A 68 -0.82 -10.40 15.88
N MET A 69 -0.85 -9.49 16.86
CA MET A 69 -1.32 -9.82 18.22
C MET A 69 -2.48 -8.92 18.65
N PRO A 70 -3.61 -9.44 19.17
CA PRO A 70 -4.78 -8.64 19.54
C PRO A 70 -4.51 -7.50 20.53
N LYS A 71 -3.41 -7.59 21.30
CA LYS A 71 -2.98 -6.59 22.29
C LYS A 71 -1.96 -5.56 21.75
N ASP A 72 -1.33 -5.84 20.60
CA ASP A 72 -0.30 -4.99 19.98
C ASP A 72 -0.74 -4.54 18.57
N ARG A 73 -2.03 -4.24 18.39
CA ARG A 73 -2.60 -3.78 17.11
C ARG A 73 -2.17 -2.34 16.79
N SER A 74 -0.89 -2.17 16.50
CA SER A 74 -0.25 -0.94 16.12
C SER A 74 -0.08 -0.94 14.61
N ASN A 75 -1.01 -0.31 13.89
CA ASN A 75 -0.76 0.01 12.48
C ASN A 75 0.09 1.28 12.46
N SER A 76 1.38 1.13 12.15
CA SER A 76 2.32 2.26 12.16
C SER A 76 1.92 3.39 11.21
N LEU A 77 1.07 3.14 10.20
CA LEU A 77 0.49 4.20 9.37
C LEU A 77 -0.56 5.00 10.14
N LEU A 78 -1.42 4.34 10.93
CA LEU A 78 -2.45 5.01 11.71
C LEU A 78 -1.86 5.76 12.91
N GLU A 79 -0.73 5.30 13.44
CA GLU A 79 -0.03 5.93 14.57
C GLU A 79 0.87 7.11 14.17
N ALA A 80 1.27 7.19 12.90
CA ALA A 80 2.06 8.33 12.41
C ALA A 80 1.31 9.65 12.61
N GLU A 81 2.01 10.69 13.05
CA GLU A 81 1.41 12.00 13.35
C GLU A 81 1.16 12.84 12.10
N THR A 82 1.90 12.57 11.01
CA THR A 82 1.82 13.34 9.77
C THR A 82 1.79 12.45 8.52
N MET A 83 1.15 12.93 7.45
CA MET A 83 1.18 12.25 6.15
C MET A 83 2.60 12.13 5.56
N PHE A 84 3.52 13.02 5.95
CA PHE A 84 4.93 12.92 5.58
C PHE A 84 5.59 11.68 6.19
N GLN A 85 5.35 11.42 7.48
CA GLN A 85 5.81 10.20 8.15
C GLN A 85 5.18 8.95 7.53
N VAL A 86 3.87 8.98 7.22
CA VAL A 86 3.18 7.89 6.51
C VAL A 86 3.89 7.57 5.18
N ALA A 87 4.17 8.59 4.37
CA ALA A 87 4.88 8.43 3.11
C ALA A 87 6.31 7.87 3.32
N GLY A 88 7.01 8.33 4.37
CA GLY A 88 8.34 7.82 4.74
C GLY A 88 8.32 6.34 5.13
N ILE A 89 7.35 5.91 5.94
CA ILE A 89 7.18 4.50 6.32
C ILE A 89 7.00 3.62 5.09
N VAL A 90 6.08 4.00 4.19
CA VAL A 90 5.79 3.24 2.96
C VAL A 90 7.00 3.22 2.02
N GLY A 91 7.65 4.37 1.82
CA GLY A 91 8.82 4.49 0.94
C GLY A 91 10.03 3.70 1.43
N ASN A 92 10.29 3.71 2.74
CA ASN A 92 11.39 2.95 3.34
C ASN A 92 11.19 1.44 3.18
N LEU A 93 9.96 0.96 3.45
CA LEU A 93 9.60 -0.44 3.28
C LEU A 93 9.68 -0.90 1.82
N LEU A 94 9.22 -0.06 0.89
CA LEU A 94 9.36 -0.34 -0.55
C LEU A 94 10.83 -0.44 -0.95
N ASN A 95 11.67 0.51 -0.55
CA ASN A 95 13.11 0.50 -0.85
C ASN A 95 13.81 -0.73 -0.26
N GLU A 96 13.45 -1.13 0.96
CA GLU A 96 13.97 -2.35 1.58
C GLU A 96 13.57 -3.60 0.79
N SER A 97 12.30 -3.71 0.39
CA SER A 97 11.82 -4.85 -0.39
C SER A 97 12.51 -5.00 -1.75
N ILE A 98 12.82 -3.87 -2.41
CA ILE A 98 13.55 -3.86 -3.70
C ILE A 98 14.99 -4.30 -3.48
N ARG A 99 15.67 -3.78 -2.44
CA ARG A 99 17.06 -4.16 -2.12
C ARG A 99 17.18 -5.64 -1.78
N GLN A 100 16.28 -6.18 -0.95
CA GLN A 100 16.28 -7.61 -0.60
C GLN A 100 16.15 -8.49 -1.84
N ARG A 101 15.31 -8.09 -2.80
CA ARG A 101 15.09 -8.84 -4.05
C ARG A 101 16.26 -8.75 -5.02
N GLN A 102 17.01 -7.64 -5.03
CA GLN A 102 18.21 -7.48 -5.86
C GLN A 102 19.43 -8.21 -5.29
N GLY A 103 19.57 -8.27 -3.97
CA GLY A 103 20.67 -8.99 -3.30
C GLY A 103 20.51 -10.51 -3.23
N SER A 104 19.38 -11.05 -3.71
CA SER A 104 19.09 -12.49 -3.80
C SER A 104 19.18 -13.02 -5.23
N SER A 105 19.76 -12.25 -6.15
CA SER A 105 20.10 -12.65 -7.54
C SER A 105 21.60 -12.79 -7.74
#